data_AF-A0A9E5YWA6-F1
#
_entry.id   AF-A0A9E5YWA6-F1
#
_cell.length_a   1.000
_cell.length_b   1.000
_cell.length_c   1.000
_cell.angle_alpha   90.00
_cell.angle_beta   90.00
_cell.angle_gamma   90.00
#
_symmetry.space_group_name_H-M   'P 1'
#
loop_
_entity.id
_entity.type
_entity.pdbx_description
1 polymer ?
#
loop_
_entity_poly.entity_id
_entity_poly.type
_entity_poly.pdbx_seq_one_letter_code
_entity_poly.pdbx_strand_id
1 'polypeptide(L)'
;MSSLRNGSLPWKPELAARAHDLTEAFAAFTTDQVTKAVEEELRHRVSLFAGGIQQYRQAPRNPDRPVNVIHTMGTTRLLDFGDTLPASAPPMLIVPSLVNRYGVLDLDSGDSLIRTLTTQGFHPYVVDWDTPGPEEKSFDLTAYVTARLEPLLAIVHERAGHQPIGLVG
;
A
#
# COMPACT_ATOMS: atom_id res chain seq x y z
N MET A 1 32.53 42.23 -6.72
CA MET A 1 32.20 40.79 -6.90
C MET A 1 31.11 40.40 -5.89
N SER A 2 29.84 40.70 -6.17
CA SER A 2 28.70 40.30 -5.33
C SER A 2 27.59 39.82 -6.24
N SER A 3 27.66 38.54 -6.64
CA SER A 3 26.67 37.91 -7.54
C SER A 3 26.17 36.57 -7.04
N LEU A 4 26.39 36.24 -5.77
CA LEU A 4 25.71 35.11 -5.16
C LEU A 4 24.36 35.62 -4.64
N ARG A 5 23.29 35.32 -5.39
CA ARG A 5 21.91 35.47 -4.90
C ARG A 5 21.84 34.73 -3.57
N ASN A 6 21.45 35.44 -2.51
CA ASN A 6 21.21 34.85 -1.20
C ASN A 6 20.22 33.69 -1.37
N GLY A 7 20.70 32.45 -1.29
CA GLY A 7 19.91 31.24 -1.46
C GLY A 7 18.98 30.94 -0.29
N SER A 8 18.82 31.88 0.64
CA SER A 8 17.88 31.79 1.75
C SER A 8 16.45 31.72 1.21
N LEU A 9 15.74 30.64 1.55
CA LEU A 9 14.29 30.54 1.37
C LEU A 9 13.58 31.75 2.02
N PRO A 10 12.44 32.21 1.49
CA PRO A 10 11.63 33.22 2.15
C PRO A 10 11.35 32.74 3.57
N TRP A 11 11.81 33.56 4.50
CA TRP A 11 11.97 33.16 5.88
C TRP A 11 10.60 33.09 6.55
N LYS A 12 10.23 31.91 7.05
CA LYS A 12 8.95 31.68 7.72
C LYS A 12 8.90 32.50 9.02
N PRO A 13 7.99 33.48 9.17
CA PRO A 13 7.95 34.36 10.35
C PRO A 13 7.87 33.59 11.66
N GLU A 14 7.18 32.44 11.66
CA GLU A 14 7.05 31.55 12.82
C GLU A 14 8.37 30.94 13.32
N LEU A 15 9.45 30.99 12.52
CA LEU A 15 10.77 30.47 12.90
C LEU A 15 11.69 31.53 13.53
N ALA A 16 11.22 32.79 13.66
CA ALA A 16 11.99 33.98 14.09
C ALA A 16 12.72 33.78 15.40
N ALA A 17 11.95 33.48 16.43
CA ALA A 17 12.47 33.22 17.77
C ALA A 17 13.49 32.06 17.72
N ARG A 18 13.15 30.96 17.07
CA ARG A 18 13.99 29.75 17.07
C ARG A 18 15.34 29.94 16.40
N ALA A 19 15.42 30.76 15.35
CA ALA A 19 16.71 31.04 14.72
C ALA A 19 17.54 32.07 15.48
N HIS A 20 16.88 33.01 16.17
CA HIS A 20 17.57 33.89 17.10
C HIS A 20 18.22 33.07 18.22
N ASP A 21 17.47 32.17 18.85
CA ASP A 21 17.96 31.26 19.89
C ASP A 21 19.15 30.41 19.38
N LEU A 22 19.07 29.90 18.14
CA LEU A 22 20.17 29.15 17.53
C LEU A 22 21.39 30.02 17.25
N THR A 23 21.21 31.28 16.86
CA THR A 23 22.31 32.21 16.60
C THR A 23 23.05 32.53 17.89
N GLU A 24 22.33 32.76 18.99
CA GLU A 24 22.92 32.95 20.32
C GLU A 24 23.65 31.69 20.79
N ALA A 25 23.04 30.51 20.64
CA ALA A 25 23.65 29.24 21.00
C ALA A 25 24.94 28.95 20.20
N PHE A 26 25.00 29.35 18.93
CA PHE A 26 26.18 29.18 18.10
C PHE A 26 27.30 30.19 18.34
N ALA A 27 27.05 31.30 19.06
CA ALA A 27 28.06 32.31 19.37
C ALA A 27 29.27 31.76 20.16
N ALA A 28 29.07 30.64 20.88
CA ALA A 28 30.13 29.94 21.60
C ALA A 28 31.04 29.06 20.72
N PHE A 29 30.72 28.91 19.42
CA PHE A 29 31.41 28.01 18.50
C PHE A 29 31.96 28.76 17.28
N THR A 30 33.09 28.27 16.77
CA THR A 30 33.64 28.73 15.50
C THR A 30 32.85 28.15 14.32
N THR A 31 32.89 28.83 13.17
CA THR A 31 32.26 28.34 11.94
C THR A 31 32.76 26.95 11.56
N ASP A 32 34.06 26.66 11.72
CA ASP A 32 34.63 25.35 11.40
C ASP A 32 34.09 24.24 12.32
N GLN A 33 33.90 24.52 13.61
CA GLN A 33 33.29 23.57 14.54
C GLN A 33 31.84 23.27 14.17
N VAL A 34 31.06 24.29 13.80
CA VAL A 34 29.66 24.12 13.38
C VAL A 34 29.58 23.38 12.05
N THR A 35 30.37 23.75 11.05
CA THR A 35 30.42 23.07 9.74
C THR A 35 30.78 21.59 9.92
N LYS A 36 31.81 21.29 10.70
CA LYS A 36 32.21 19.91 10.98
C LYS A 36 31.10 19.11 11.67
N ALA A 37 30.47 19.69 12.70
CA ALA A 37 29.37 19.03 13.40
C ALA A 37 28.15 18.79 12.49
N VAL A 38 27.83 19.75 11.62
CA VAL A 38 26.77 19.59 10.61
C VAL A 38 27.13 18.50 9.62
N GLU A 39 28.35 18.47 9.08
CA GLU A 39 28.81 17.42 8.16
C GLU A 39 28.75 16.01 8.79
N GLU A 40 29.16 15.89 10.05
CA GLU A 40 29.08 14.65 10.82
C GLU A 40 27.62 14.19 10.96
N GLU A 41 26.71 15.10 11.34
CA GLU A 41 25.28 14.80 11.47
C GLU A 41 24.62 14.48 10.12
N LEU A 42 25.01 15.19 9.05
CA LEU A 42 24.51 14.94 7.70
C LEU A 42 24.90 13.54 7.24
N ARG A 43 26.17 13.17 7.44
CA ARG A 43 26.67 11.82 7.15
C ARG A 43 25.94 10.77 7.98
N HIS A 44 25.73 11.03 9.27
CA HIS A 44 25.02 10.12 10.16
C HIS A 44 23.58 9.87 9.67
N ARG A 45 22.81 10.92 9.38
CA ARG A 45 21.43 10.81 8.89
C ARG A 45 21.32 10.13 7.54
N VAL A 46 22.21 10.46 6.60
CA VAL A 46 22.25 9.81 5.29
C VAL A 46 22.56 8.32 5.46
N SER A 47 23.49 7.97 6.34
CA SER A 47 23.81 6.57 6.64
C SER A 47 22.63 5.84 7.26
N LEU A 48 21.93 6.44 8.23
CA LEU A 48 20.74 5.85 8.84
C LEU A 48 19.61 5.66 7.82
N PHE A 49 19.36 6.67 6.98
CA PHE A 49 18.33 6.60 5.95
C PHE A 49 18.63 5.51 4.90
N ALA A 50 19.86 5.48 4.38
CA ALA A 50 20.29 4.47 3.43
C ALA A 50 20.22 3.07 4.05
N GLY A 51 20.67 2.91 5.30
CA GLY A 51 20.55 1.68 6.07
C GLY A 51 19.10 1.24 6.25
N GLY A 52 18.20 2.16 6.59
CA GLY A 52 16.77 1.89 6.71
C GLY A 52 16.11 1.46 5.39
N ILE A 53 16.44 2.11 4.27
CA ILE A 53 15.99 1.69 2.93
C ILE A 53 16.48 0.29 2.61
N GLN A 54 17.75 0.00 2.90
CA GLN A 54 18.31 -1.32 2.65
C GLN A 54 17.61 -2.40 3.49
N GLN A 55 17.39 -2.14 4.78
CA GLN A 55 16.64 -3.04 5.66
C GLN A 55 15.21 -3.26 5.14
N TYR A 56 14.51 -2.21 4.74
CA TYR A 56 13.17 -2.32 4.15
C TYR A 56 13.16 -3.16 2.86
N ARG A 57 14.14 -2.96 1.97
CA ARG A 57 14.24 -3.72 0.71
C ARG A 57 14.60 -5.18 0.93
N GLN A 58 15.39 -5.47 1.95
CA GLN A 58 15.86 -6.82 2.29
C GLN A 58 14.95 -7.53 3.30
N ALA A 59 13.97 -6.83 3.87
CA ALA A 59 13.04 -7.40 4.82
C ALA A 59 12.33 -8.61 4.18
N PRO A 60 12.28 -9.75 4.86
CA PRO A 60 11.55 -10.91 4.36
C PRO A 60 10.09 -10.51 4.20
N ARG A 61 9.56 -10.69 2.99
CA ARG A 61 8.11 -10.60 2.77
C ARG A 61 7.52 -11.95 3.16
N ASN A 62 6.45 -11.93 3.93
CA ASN A 62 5.72 -13.16 4.20
C ASN A 62 5.33 -13.78 2.85
N PRO A 63 5.61 -15.08 2.64
CA PRO A 63 5.14 -15.75 1.45
C PRO A 63 3.62 -15.65 1.40
N ASP A 64 3.07 -15.49 0.20
CA ASP A 64 1.64 -15.55 -0.02
C ASP A 64 1.12 -16.83 0.63
N ARG A 65 0.13 -16.69 1.51
CA ARG A 65 -0.56 -17.86 2.08
C ARG A 65 -1.21 -18.63 0.93
N PRO A 66 -1.25 -19.96 1.00
CA PRO A 66 -2.02 -20.73 0.03
C PRO A 66 -3.48 -20.24 0.10
N VAL A 67 -3.94 -19.67 -1.00
CA VAL A 67 -5.32 -19.19 -1.17
C VAL A 67 -6.06 -20.14 -2.09
N ASN A 68 -7.34 -20.38 -1.80
CA ASN A 68 -8.19 -21.18 -2.66
C ASN A 68 -8.57 -20.36 -3.90
N VAL A 69 -7.91 -20.65 -5.03
CA VAL A 69 -8.20 -20.01 -6.31
C VAL A 69 -9.31 -20.77 -7.00
N ILE A 70 -10.45 -20.12 -7.22
CA ILE A 70 -11.64 -20.76 -7.76
C ILE A 70 -11.90 -20.47 -9.23
N HIS A 71 -11.28 -19.41 -9.76
CA HIS A 71 -11.33 -19.08 -11.18
C HIS A 71 -10.12 -18.25 -11.60
N THR A 72 -9.76 -18.27 -12.88
CA THR A 72 -8.65 -17.47 -13.44
C THR A 72 -8.98 -17.05 -14.87
N MET A 73 -8.79 -15.76 -15.17
CA MET A 73 -9.01 -15.13 -16.48
C MET A 73 -7.80 -14.24 -16.79
N GLY A 74 -6.91 -14.73 -17.66
CA GLY A 74 -5.61 -14.10 -17.87
C GLY A 74 -4.82 -14.03 -16.57
N THR A 75 -4.45 -12.83 -16.12
CA THR A 75 -3.77 -12.63 -14.84
C THR A 75 -4.73 -12.44 -13.66
N THR A 76 -6.02 -12.22 -13.93
CA THR A 76 -7.02 -12.00 -12.88
C THR A 76 -7.47 -13.33 -12.28
N ARG A 77 -7.48 -13.42 -10.95
CA ARG A 77 -7.90 -14.60 -10.18
C ARG A 77 -9.08 -14.25 -9.28
N LEU A 78 -9.98 -15.20 -9.09
CA LEU A 78 -11.02 -15.13 -8.07
C LEU A 78 -10.64 -16.04 -6.92
N LEU A 79 -10.50 -15.47 -5.73
CA LEU A 79 -10.08 -16.15 -4.51
C LEU A 79 -11.29 -16.40 -3.61
N ASP A 80 -11.33 -17.55 -2.95
CA ASP A 80 -12.35 -17.92 -1.98
C ASP A 80 -11.75 -18.01 -0.57
N PHE A 81 -12.24 -17.16 0.34
CA PHE A 81 -11.82 -17.13 1.74
C PHE A 81 -12.90 -17.68 2.69
N GLY A 82 -14.06 -18.06 2.17
CA GLY A 82 -15.18 -18.57 2.96
C GLY A 82 -15.47 -20.06 2.76
N ASP A 83 -14.55 -20.81 2.15
CA ASP A 83 -14.72 -22.24 1.85
C ASP A 83 -14.97 -23.13 3.09
N THR A 84 -14.58 -22.65 4.27
CA THR A 84 -14.83 -23.29 5.57
C THR A 84 -16.14 -22.88 6.24
N LEU A 85 -16.87 -21.91 5.67
CA LEU A 85 -18.15 -21.42 6.20
C LEU A 85 -19.34 -22.22 5.64
N PRO A 86 -20.50 -22.22 6.33
CA PRO A 86 -21.71 -22.80 5.79
C PRO A 86 -22.14 -22.11 4.48
N ALA A 87 -22.75 -22.85 3.56
CA ALA A 87 -23.28 -22.31 2.31
C ALA A 87 -24.36 -21.21 2.49
N SER A 88 -24.89 -21.05 3.71
CA SER A 88 -25.81 -19.97 4.07
C SER A 88 -25.12 -18.66 4.47
N ALA A 89 -23.79 -18.63 4.54
CA ALA A 89 -23.03 -17.42 4.85
C ALA A 89 -23.24 -16.38 3.74
N PRO A 90 -23.58 -15.12 4.07
CA PRO A 90 -23.86 -14.11 3.03
C PRO A 90 -22.63 -13.88 2.15
N PRO A 91 -22.75 -14.03 0.81
CA PRO A 91 -21.62 -13.84 -0.10
C PRO A 91 -21.23 -12.37 -0.20
N MET A 92 -19.92 -12.10 -0.21
CA MET A 92 -19.37 -10.78 -0.46
C MET A 92 -18.30 -10.83 -1.54
N LEU A 93 -18.39 -9.97 -2.56
CA LEU A 93 -17.35 -9.79 -3.55
C LEU A 93 -16.54 -8.52 -3.23
N ILE A 94 -15.26 -8.70 -2.97
CA ILE A 94 -14.29 -7.64 -2.65
C ILE A 94 -13.46 -7.36 -3.91
N VAL A 95 -13.54 -6.12 -4.38
CA VAL A 95 -12.93 -5.61 -5.60
C VAL A 95 -11.89 -4.55 -5.22
N PRO A 96 -10.61 -4.93 -5.03
CA PRO A 96 -9.57 -3.96 -4.65
C PRO A 96 -9.25 -3.02 -5.81
N SER A 97 -8.51 -1.93 -5.49
CA SER A 97 -8.01 -1.02 -6.52
C SER A 97 -7.09 -1.75 -7.50
N LEU A 98 -7.11 -1.35 -8.77
CA LEU A 98 -6.24 -1.91 -9.81
C LEU A 98 -4.74 -1.60 -9.58
N VAL A 99 -4.42 -0.68 -8.67
CA VAL A 99 -3.05 -0.25 -8.38
C VAL A 99 -2.39 -1.17 -7.34
N ASN A 100 -3.15 -1.62 -6.35
CA ASN A 100 -2.64 -2.42 -5.24
C ASN A 100 -3.07 -3.88 -5.36
N ARG A 101 -2.19 -4.80 -4.96
CA ARG A 101 -2.56 -6.21 -4.81
C ARG A 101 -3.56 -6.37 -3.67
N TYR A 102 -4.41 -7.40 -3.75
CA TYR A 102 -5.41 -7.69 -2.72
C TYR A 102 -4.82 -7.88 -1.31
N GLY A 103 -3.53 -8.24 -1.22
CA GLY A 103 -2.82 -8.43 0.06
C GLY A 103 -2.85 -7.22 0.98
N VAL A 104 -3.12 -6.00 0.48
CA VAL A 104 -3.36 -4.83 1.35
C VAL A 104 -4.59 -4.97 2.25
N LEU A 105 -5.52 -5.87 1.90
CA LEU A 105 -6.74 -6.18 2.66
C LEU A 105 -6.53 -7.36 3.63
N ASP A 106 -5.37 -8.01 3.61
CA ASP A 106 -5.00 -9.16 4.44
C ASP A 106 -3.50 -9.10 4.81
N LEU A 107 -3.10 -8.05 5.54
CA LEU A 107 -1.70 -7.75 5.83
C LEU A 107 -1.10 -8.74 6.84
N ASP A 108 -1.72 -8.85 8.01
CA ASP A 108 -1.26 -9.73 9.09
C ASP A 108 -2.42 -10.26 9.94
N SER A 109 -2.07 -10.97 11.02
CA SER A 109 -3.05 -11.51 11.95
C SER A 109 -3.63 -10.49 12.93
N GLY A 110 -3.30 -9.22 12.87
CA GLY A 110 -4.02 -8.13 13.56
C GLY A 110 -4.92 -7.38 12.58
N ASP A 111 -4.39 -7.15 11.38
CA ASP A 111 -4.83 -6.17 10.39
C ASP A 111 -5.22 -6.89 9.09
N SER A 112 -6.34 -7.61 9.15
CA SER A 112 -6.93 -8.31 8.01
C SER A 112 -8.43 -8.06 7.95
N LEU A 113 -8.87 -7.32 6.93
CA LEU A 113 -10.28 -7.10 6.63
C LEU A 113 -10.93 -8.42 6.21
N ILE A 114 -10.26 -9.20 5.35
CA ILE A 114 -10.78 -10.46 4.83
C ILE A 114 -11.06 -11.44 5.98
N ARG A 115 -10.11 -11.60 6.90
CA ARG A 115 -10.31 -12.44 8.07
C ARG A 115 -11.40 -11.89 8.97
N THR A 116 -11.44 -10.58 9.19
CA THR A 116 -12.48 -9.95 10.03
C THR A 116 -13.88 -10.27 9.49
N LEU A 117 -14.10 -10.13 8.18
CA LEU A 117 -15.37 -10.47 7.52
C LEU A 117 -15.70 -11.97 7.66
N THR A 118 -14.71 -12.84 7.42
CA THR A 118 -14.86 -14.29 7.58
C THR A 118 -15.27 -14.65 9.02
N THR A 119 -14.61 -14.06 10.02
CA THR A 119 -14.94 -14.30 11.44
C THR A 119 -16.30 -13.74 11.87
N GLN A 120 -16.80 -12.73 11.16
CA GLN A 120 -18.16 -12.20 11.35
C GLN A 120 -19.23 -13.03 10.63
N GLY A 121 -18.84 -14.09 9.90
CA GLY A 121 -19.76 -15.01 9.23
C GLY A 121 -20.15 -14.62 7.81
N PHE A 122 -19.45 -13.66 7.18
CA PHE A 122 -19.58 -13.38 5.76
C PHE A 122 -18.68 -14.31 4.95
N HIS A 123 -19.09 -14.68 3.73
CA HIS A 123 -18.31 -15.49 2.80
C HIS A 123 -17.58 -14.58 1.80
N PRO A 124 -16.29 -14.26 2.00
CA PRO A 124 -15.60 -13.30 1.15
C PRO A 124 -14.99 -13.98 -0.07
N TYR A 125 -15.34 -13.45 -1.23
CA TYR A 125 -14.67 -13.68 -2.51
C TYR A 125 -13.84 -12.44 -2.84
N VAL A 126 -12.61 -12.63 -3.29
CA VAL A 126 -11.69 -11.51 -3.55
C VAL A 126 -11.20 -11.57 -4.98
N VAL A 127 -11.29 -10.45 -5.68
CA VAL A 127 -10.66 -10.30 -7.00
C VAL A 127 -9.19 -9.97 -6.80
N ASP A 128 -8.32 -10.79 -7.37
CA ASP A 128 -6.89 -10.53 -7.46
C ASP A 128 -6.51 -10.25 -8.91
N TRP A 129 -6.22 -9.00 -9.23
CA TRP A 129 -5.87 -8.55 -10.59
C TRP A 129 -4.51 -9.07 -11.07
N ASP A 130 -3.60 -9.37 -10.14
CA ASP A 130 -2.17 -9.56 -10.40
C ASP A 130 -1.58 -8.42 -11.27
N THR A 131 -0.42 -8.64 -11.88
CA THR A 131 0.24 -7.72 -12.80
C THR A 131 -0.34 -7.91 -14.19
N PRO A 132 -0.73 -6.83 -14.90
CA PRO A 132 -1.31 -6.95 -16.25
C PRO A 132 -0.45 -7.78 -17.21
N GLY A 133 -1.04 -8.86 -17.72
CA GLY A 133 -0.45 -9.71 -18.73
C GLY A 133 -0.55 -9.11 -20.14
N PRO A 134 -0.17 -9.88 -21.19
CA PRO A 134 -0.26 -9.41 -22.57
C PRO A 134 -1.67 -8.97 -23.00
N GLU A 135 -2.71 -9.63 -22.48
CA GLU A 135 -4.12 -9.30 -22.76
C GLU A 135 -4.52 -8.00 -22.04
N GLU A 136 -4.28 -7.94 -20.74
CA GLU A 136 -4.69 -6.83 -19.86
C GLU A 136 -3.95 -5.52 -20.16
N LYS A 137 -2.77 -5.59 -20.80
CA LYS A 137 -2.05 -4.39 -21.28
C LYS A 137 -2.83 -3.57 -22.30
N SER A 138 -3.80 -4.18 -22.98
CA SER A 138 -4.67 -3.50 -23.94
C SER A 138 -5.98 -3.01 -23.33
N PHE A 139 -6.23 -3.30 -22.04
CA PHE A 139 -7.50 -2.98 -21.40
C PHE A 139 -7.61 -1.50 -21.07
N ASP A 140 -8.78 -0.94 -21.37
CA ASP A 140 -9.30 0.23 -20.67
C ASP A 140 -10.12 -0.22 -19.44
N LEU A 141 -10.67 0.76 -18.69
CA LEU A 141 -11.50 0.45 -17.53
C LEU A 141 -12.76 -0.33 -17.90
N THR A 142 -13.33 -0.08 -19.08
CA THR A 142 -14.51 -0.80 -19.56
C THR A 142 -14.20 -2.28 -19.77
N ALA A 143 -13.03 -2.60 -20.32
CA ALA A 143 -12.57 -3.98 -20.49
C ALA A 143 -12.34 -4.68 -19.14
N TYR A 144 -11.81 -3.99 -18.12
CA TYR A 144 -11.74 -4.57 -16.77
C TYR A 144 -13.12 -4.90 -16.18
N VAL A 145 -14.13 -4.07 -16.47
CA VAL A 145 -15.50 -4.34 -16.00
C VAL A 145 -16.12 -5.50 -16.77
N THR A 146 -16.17 -5.41 -18.10
CA THR A 146 -16.95 -6.35 -18.92
C THR A 146 -16.23 -7.68 -19.17
N ALA A 147 -14.90 -7.67 -19.30
CA ALA A 147 -14.13 -8.88 -19.58
C ALA A 147 -13.61 -9.59 -18.32
N ARG A 148 -13.68 -8.95 -17.15
CA ARG A 148 -13.25 -9.55 -15.86
C ARG A 148 -14.34 -9.48 -14.80
N LEU A 149 -14.72 -8.29 -14.34
CA LEU A 149 -15.57 -8.15 -13.16
C LEU A 149 -16.97 -8.76 -13.33
N GLU A 150 -17.63 -8.52 -14.47
CA GLU A 150 -18.96 -9.06 -14.77
C GLU A 150 -18.96 -10.61 -14.79
N PRO A 151 -18.06 -11.30 -15.52
CA PRO A 151 -17.92 -12.75 -15.45
C PRO A 151 -17.65 -13.28 -14.03
N LEU A 152 -16.77 -12.62 -13.27
CA LEU A 152 -16.47 -13.03 -11.90
C LEU A 152 -17.69 -12.88 -10.98
N LEU A 153 -18.44 -11.79 -11.12
CA LEU A 153 -19.69 -11.58 -10.38
C LEU A 153 -20.72 -12.68 -10.72
N ALA A 154 -20.85 -13.05 -11.99
CA ALA A 154 -21.73 -14.15 -12.41
C ALA A 154 -21.33 -15.49 -11.76
N ILE A 155 -20.03 -15.80 -11.72
CA ILE A 155 -19.50 -17.01 -11.06
C ILE A 155 -19.81 -17.00 -9.56
N VAL A 156 -19.61 -15.88 -8.88
CA VAL A 156 -19.95 -15.75 -7.45
C VAL A 156 -21.45 -15.92 -7.24
N HIS A 157 -22.28 -15.35 -8.12
CA HIS A 157 -23.73 -15.43 -8.00
C HIS A 157 -24.25 -16.86 -8.17
N GLU A 158 -23.70 -17.62 -9.11
CA GLU A 158 -24.01 -19.04 -9.28
C GLU A 158 -23.58 -19.85 -8.05
N ARG A 159 -22.35 -19.64 -7.56
CA ARG A 159 -21.81 -20.36 -6.39
C ARG A 159 -22.55 -20.05 -5.10
N ALA A 160 -23.04 -18.84 -4.94
CA ALA A 160 -23.84 -18.43 -3.80
C ALA A 160 -25.31 -18.86 -3.90
N GLY A 161 -25.68 -19.70 -4.87
CA GLY A 161 -27.05 -20.17 -5.05
C GLY A 161 -28.03 -19.04 -5.38
N HIS A 162 -27.59 -18.06 -6.18
CA HIS A 162 -28.35 -16.89 -6.61
C HIS A 162 -28.79 -15.94 -5.49
N GLN A 163 -28.12 -15.97 -4.34
CA GLN A 163 -28.33 -14.98 -3.28
C GLN A 163 -27.82 -13.59 -3.71
N PRO A 164 -28.38 -12.50 -3.13
CA PRO A 164 -27.79 -11.17 -3.26
C PRO A 164 -26.34 -11.15 -2.77
N ILE A 165 -25.46 -10.51 -3.54
CA ILE A 165 -24.04 -10.40 -3.22
C ILE A 165 -23.76 -9.01 -2.65
N GLY A 166 -23.13 -8.94 -1.48
CA GLY A 166 -22.57 -7.70 -0.97
C GLY A 166 -21.32 -7.31 -1.77
N LEU A 167 -21.23 -6.08 -2.26
CA LEU A 167 -20.08 -5.61 -3.04
C LEU A 167 -19.28 -4.59 -2.24
N VAL A 168 -17.95 -4.74 -2.24
CA VAL A 168 -16.99 -3.84 -1.58
C VAL A 168 -15.92 -3.46 -2.59
N GLY A 169 -15.70 -2.16 -2.82
CA GLY A 169 -14.67 -1.65 -3.74
C GLY A 169 -14.29 -0.20 -3.48
#